data_AF-A0A532TFL1-F1
#
_entry.id   AF-A0A532TFL1-F1
#
_cell.length_a   1.000
_cell.length_b   1.000
_cell.length_c   1.000
_cell.angle_alpha   90.00
_cell.angle_beta   90.00
_cell.angle_gamma   90.00
#
_symmetry.space_group_name_H-M   'P 1'
#
loop_
_entity.id
_entity.type
_entity.pdbx_description
1 polymer ?
#
loop_
_entity_poly.entity_id
_entity_poly.type
_entity_poly.pdbx_seq_one_letter_code
_entity_poly.pdbx_strand_id
1 'polypeptide(L)' 'MNLKKKIELILEIVENYENGTCLYCGSTLNGDMEGDDFDSGYPEDWCPDCCESIDPDDNWEDATLKAIDKVIHDKKFEP' A
#
# COMPACT_ATOMS: atom_id res chain seq x y z
N MET A 1 17.90 -0.22 5.39
CA MET A 1 17.90 1.01 4.53
C MET A 1 18.58 2.17 5.28
N ASN A 2 19.12 3.21 4.61
CA ASN A 2 19.68 4.36 5.34
C ASN A 2 18.55 5.28 5.88
N LEU A 3 18.85 6.09 6.90
CA LEU A 3 17.82 6.89 7.59
C LEU A 3 17.08 7.86 6.65
N LYS A 4 17.80 8.51 5.72
CA LYS A 4 17.21 9.45 4.77
C LYS A 4 16.17 8.77 3.88
N LYS A 5 16.51 7.60 3.33
CA LYS A 5 15.60 6.81 2.48
C LYS A 5 14.40 6.25 3.25
N LYS A 6 14.56 5.93 4.55
CA LYS A 6 13.42 5.56 5.41
C LYS A 6 12.44 6.71 5.58
N ILE A 7 12.94 7.91 5.83
CA ILE A 7 12.09 9.10 5.97
C ILE A 7 11.36 9.38 4.65
N GLU A 8 12.05 9.32 3.52
CA GLU A 8 11.45 9.49 2.18
C GLU A 8 10.31 8.49 1.95
N LEU A 9 10.54 7.18 2.17
CA LEU A 9 9.48 6.17 2.00
C LEU A 9 8.30 6.36 2.95
N ILE A 10 8.54 6.77 4.20
CA ILE A 10 7.45 7.00 5.16
C ILE A 10 6.58 8.17 4.69
N LEU A 11 7.18 9.23 4.15
CA LEU A 11 6.43 10.35 3.60
C LEU A 11 5.61 9.93 2.38
N GLU A 12 6.17 9.12 1.49
CA GLU A 12 5.45 8.56 0.33
C GLU A 12 4.26 7.70 0.77
N ILE A 13 4.42 6.84 1.78
CA ILE A 13 3.32 6.03 2.33
C ILE A 13 2.19 6.92 2.88
N VAL A 14 2.53 8.01 3.59
CA VAL A 14 1.53 8.94 4.13
C VAL A 14 0.82 9.70 3.00
N GLU A 15 1.54 10.13 1.96
CA GLU A 15 0.94 10.77 0.79
C GLU A 15 -0.01 9.81 0.06
N ASN A 16 0.37 8.55 -0.12
CA ASN A 16 -0.49 7.52 -0.73
C ASN A 16 -1.74 7.25 0.10
N TYR A 17 -1.63 7.26 1.43
CA TYR A 17 -2.79 7.16 2.33
C TYR A 17 -3.80 8.30 2.09
N GLU A 18 -3.33 9.55 2.02
CA GLU A 18 -4.18 10.72 1.77
C GLU A 18 -4.85 10.67 0.38
N ASN A 19 -4.18 10.07 -0.59
CA ASN A 19 -4.67 9.93 -1.97
C ASN A 19 -5.57 8.70 -2.18
N GLY A 20 -5.68 7.80 -1.19
CA GLY A 20 -6.42 6.54 -1.34
C GLY A 20 -5.78 5.56 -2.33
N THR A 21 -4.46 5.65 -2.56
CA THR A 21 -3.75 4.80 -3.51
C THR A 21 -2.94 3.71 -2.80
N CYS A 22 -2.38 2.76 -3.55
CA CYS A 22 -1.53 1.72 -2.98
C CYS A 22 -0.44 2.31 -2.09
N LEU A 23 -0.43 1.94 -0.81
CA LEU A 23 0.53 2.45 0.18
C LEU A 23 2.00 2.19 -0.22
N TYR A 24 2.26 1.12 -0.97
CA TYR A 24 3.61 0.67 -1.31
C TYR A 24 4.16 1.27 -2.61
N CYS A 25 3.33 1.46 -3.63
CA CYS A 25 3.78 1.91 -4.95
C CYS A 25 3.06 3.16 -5.48
N GLY A 26 1.99 3.61 -4.81
CA GLY A 26 1.21 4.80 -5.19
C GLY A 26 0.23 4.58 -6.34
N SER A 27 0.15 3.38 -6.91
CA SER A 27 -0.77 3.06 -8.01
C SER A 27 -2.22 2.97 -7.55
N THR A 28 -3.14 3.11 -8.51
CA THR A 28 -4.58 2.98 -8.28
C THR A 28 -4.93 1.57 -7.78
N LEU A 29 -5.79 1.50 -6.77
CA LEU A 29 -6.31 0.24 -6.24
C LEU A 29 -7.44 -0.28 -7.11
N ASN A 30 -7.65 -1.59 -7.10
CA ASN A 30 -8.67 -2.27 -7.90
C ASN A 30 -10.07 -1.67 -7.71
N GLY A 31 -10.47 -1.37 -6.46
CA GLY A 31 -11.79 -0.81 -6.13
C GLY A 31 -12.04 0.59 -6.70
N ASP A 32 -10.97 1.32 -7.03
CA ASP A 32 -11.03 2.64 -7.66
C ASP A 32 -10.94 2.57 -9.20
N MET A 33 -10.84 1.36 -9.77
CA MET A 33 -10.81 1.15 -11.23
C MET A 33 -12.23 1.10 -11.81
N GLU A 34 -12.36 1.58 -13.04
CA GLU A 34 -13.64 1.59 -13.75
C GLU A 34 -13.67 0.54 -14.88
N GLY A 35 -14.85 -0.04 -15.12
CA GLY A 35 -15.13 -0.83 -16.32
C GLY A 35 -14.27 -2.09 -16.44
N ASP A 36 -13.56 -2.21 -17.56
CA ASP A 36 -12.76 -3.40 -17.91
C ASP A 36 -11.44 -3.50 -17.11
N ASP A 37 -11.02 -2.42 -16.44
CA ASP A 37 -9.81 -2.40 -15.61
C ASP A 37 -10.06 -2.97 -14.20
N PHE A 38 -11.32 -3.03 -13.75
CA PHE A 38 -11.70 -3.66 -12.49
C PHE A 38 -11.61 -5.19 -12.59
N ASP A 39 -10.74 -5.81 -11.80
CA ASP A 39 -10.64 -7.27 -11.72
C ASP A 39 -11.49 -7.80 -10.56
N SER A 40 -12.67 -8.33 -10.90
CA SER A 40 -13.59 -8.97 -9.95
C SER A 40 -13.02 -10.21 -9.23
N GLY A 41 -11.87 -10.72 -9.67
CA GLY A 41 -11.15 -11.81 -9.01
C GLY A 41 -10.32 -11.36 -7.79
N TYR A 42 -10.11 -10.06 -7.61
CA TYR A 42 -9.32 -9.50 -6.52
C TYR A 42 -10.13 -8.57 -5.60
N PRO A 43 -9.71 -8.40 -4.33
CA PRO A 43 -10.27 -7.41 -3.42
C PRO A 43 -10.20 -5.98 -3.95
N GLU A 44 -11.02 -5.09 -3.39
CA GLU A 44 -11.02 -3.65 -3.74
C GLU A 44 -9.70 -2.96 -3.38
N ASP A 45 -9.02 -3.41 -2.33
CA ASP A 45 -7.75 -2.86 -1.84
C ASP A 45 -6.51 -3.56 -2.42
N TRP A 46 -6.69 -4.40 -3.44
CA TRP A 46 -5.59 -5.00 -4.19
C TRP A 46 -4.98 -4.00 -5.18
N CYS A 47 -3.66 -4.05 -5.31
CA CYS A 47 -2.92 -3.25 -6.28
C CYS A 47 -2.36 -4.13 -7.42
N PRO A 48 -2.69 -3.87 -8.69
CA PRO A 48 -2.17 -4.66 -9.81
C PRO A 48 -0.69 -4.49 -10.09
N ASP A 49 -0.12 -3.32 -9.79
CA ASP A 49 1.27 -3.01 -10.15
C ASP A 49 2.29 -3.74 -9.28
N CYS A 50 2.10 -3.72 -7.96
CA CYS A 50 2.96 -4.44 -7.03
C CYS A 50 2.40 -5.79 -6.58
N CYS A 51 1.18 -6.14 -7.00
CA CYS A 51 0.46 -7.36 -6.61
C CYS A 51 0.23 -7.50 -5.09
N GLU A 52 0.33 -6.43 -4.33
CA GLU A 52 0.06 -6.42 -2.89
C GLU A 52 -1.42 -6.09 -2.64
N SER A 53 -2.03 -6.82 -1.72
CA SER A 53 -3.33 -6.48 -1.12
C SER A 53 -3.13 -5.94 0.28
N ILE A 54 -4.04 -5.07 0.70
CA ILE A 54 -4.24 -4.81 2.12
C ILE A 54 -5.19 -5.88 2.65
N ASP A 55 -5.04 -6.22 3.93
CA ASP A 55 -5.88 -7.24 4.54
C ASP A 55 -7.31 -6.68 4.65
N PRO A 56 -8.35 -7.38 4.18
CA PRO A 56 -9.73 -6.89 4.30
C PRO A 56 -10.20 -6.69 5.75
N ASP A 57 -9.53 -7.32 6.73
CA ASP A 57 -9.78 -7.09 8.16
C ASP A 57 -8.98 -5.88 8.72
N ASP A 58 -7.98 -5.39 7.99
CA ASP A 58 -7.26 -4.17 8.32
C ASP A 58 -8.03 -2.95 7.80
N ASN A 59 -8.27 -1.98 8.69
CA ASN A 59 -8.66 -0.66 8.20
C ASN A 59 -7.45 0.05 7.56
N TRP A 60 -7.73 1.02 6.70
CA TRP A 60 -6.72 1.76 5.94
C TRP A 60 -5.66 2.46 6.82
N GLU A 61 -6.08 2.94 8.01
CA GLU A 61 -5.19 3.55 8.99
C GLU A 61 -4.20 2.53 9.60
N ASP A 62 -4.70 1.37 10.01
CA ASP A 62 -3.89 0.26 10.53
C ASP A 62 -2.93 -0.29 9.47
N ALA A 63 -3.39 -0.42 8.22
CA ALA A 63 -2.55 -0.82 7.09
C ALA A 63 -1.39 0.16 6.85
N THR A 64 -1.67 1.46 6.94
CA THR A 64 -0.67 2.54 6.84
C THR A 64 0.35 2.47 7.95
N LEU A 65 -0.10 2.30 9.20
CA LEU A 65 0.79 2.15 10.35
C LEU A 65 1.66 0.89 10.24
N LYS A 66 1.11 -0.23 9.75
CA LYS A 66 1.87 -1.45 9.47
C LYS A 66 2.91 -1.25 8.37
N ALA A 67 2.59 -0.54 7.29
CA ALA A 67 3.54 -0.23 6.22
C ALA A 67 4.71 0.62 6.74
N ILE A 68 4.41 1.65 7.54
CA ILE A 68 5.43 2.49 8.22
C ILE A 68 6.28 1.66 9.18
N ASP A 69 5.65 0.81 10.00
CA ASP A 69 6.35 -0.06 10.96
C ASP A 69 7.36 -0.97 10.27
N LYS A 70 7.00 -1.54 9.11
CA LYS A 70 7.90 -2.37 8.29
C LYS A 70 9.11 -1.58 7.79
N VAL A 71 8.90 -0.34 7.33
CA VAL A 71 10.00 0.56 6.90
C VAL A 71 10.92 0.92 8.06
N ILE A 72 10.35 1.24 9.23
CA ILE A 72 11.11 1.57 10.45
C ILE A 72 11.98 0.37 10.85
N HIS A 73 11.40 -0.82 10.92
CA HIS A 73 12.06 -2.01 11.41
C HIS A 73 12.92 -2.76 10.36
N ASP A 74 13.03 -2.24 9.12
CA ASP A 74 13.73 -2.92 8.01
C ASP A 74 13.31 -4.40 7.89
N LYS A 75 12.04 -4.72 8.22
CA LYS A 75 11.55 -6.11 8.13
C LYS A 75 11.58 -6.50 6.67
N LYS A 76 12.40 -7.51 6.33
CA LYS A 76 12.26 -8.23 5.06
C LYS A 76 10.84 -8.77 5.05
N PHE A 77 9.99 -8.20 4.21
CA PHE A 77 8.75 -8.84 3.79
C PHE A 77 9.18 -10.21 3.24
N GLU A 78 8.79 -11.27 3.94
CA GLU A 78 8.67 -12.58 3.32
C GLU A 78 7.17 -12.80 3.08
N PRO A 79 6.83 -13.36 1.91
CA PRO A 79 5.50 -13.32 1.29
C PRO A 79 4.40 -13.97 2.15
#